data_AF-A0A6G0ACE1-F1
#
_entry.id   AF-A0A6G0ACE1-F1
#
_cell.length_a   1.000
_cell.length_b   1.000
_cell.length_c   1.000
_cell.angle_alpha   90.00
_cell.angle_beta   90.00
_cell.angle_gamma   90.00
#
_symmetry.space_group_name_H-M   'P 1'
#
loop_
_entity.id
_entity.type
_entity.pdbx_description
1 polymer ?
#
loop_
_entity_poly.entity_id
_entity_poly.type
_entity_poly.pdbx_seq_one_letter_code
_entity_poly.pdbx_strand_id
1 'polypeptide(L)'
;HMLRWEVGDSTFFKILRNYYESFKYSNASTNDFKQVCENVTGKNLNKFFDQWVYGEGQIELEYKTENSNTGNDYLVRIQLEQNQEDYEVFHFPLEIKLSYTDSTFNKFRYNITTKDTLLEIPVKEFPVSVDLDPDNWLLAQISPEHK
;
A
#
# COMPACT_ATOMS: atom_id res chain seq x y z
N HIS A 1 -3.17 8.60 -6.72
CA HIS A 1 -2.09 8.57 -5.70
C HIS A 1 -1.34 7.24 -5.67
N MET A 2 -2.04 6.09 -5.76
CA MET A 2 -1.41 4.76 -5.79
C MET A 2 -0.31 4.56 -6.84
N LEU A 3 -0.50 5.00 -8.10
CA LEU A 3 0.56 4.84 -9.12
C LEU A 3 1.84 5.62 -8.77
N ARG A 4 1.68 6.83 -8.22
CA ARG A 4 2.80 7.67 -7.74
C ARG A 4 3.53 6.98 -6.59
N TRP A 5 2.81 6.28 -5.72
CA TRP A 5 3.38 5.49 -4.63
C TRP A 5 4.12 4.23 -5.10
N GLU A 6 3.65 3.61 -6.18
CA GLU A 6 4.26 2.42 -6.79
C GLU A 6 5.54 2.74 -7.57
N VAL A 7 5.54 3.83 -8.34
CA VAL A 7 6.66 4.21 -9.22
C VAL A 7 7.63 5.20 -8.58
N GLY A 8 7.21 5.84 -7.49
CA GLY A 8 7.94 6.93 -6.85
C GLY A 8 7.67 8.29 -7.48
N ASP A 9 7.88 9.35 -6.71
CA ASP A 9 7.50 10.71 -7.05
C ASP A 9 8.16 11.25 -8.33
N SER A 10 9.50 11.20 -8.38
CA SER A 10 10.28 11.69 -9.52
C SER A 10 9.94 10.93 -10.80
N THR A 11 9.80 9.61 -10.71
CA THR A 11 9.40 8.75 -11.83
C THR A 11 8.00 9.06 -12.30
N PHE A 12 7.05 9.30 -11.38
CA PHE A 12 5.68 9.64 -11.71
C PHE A 12 5.60 10.92 -12.56
N PHE A 13 6.30 11.98 -12.17
CA PHE A 13 6.34 13.21 -12.97
C PHE A 13 7.06 13.01 -14.31
N LYS A 14 8.08 12.14 -14.37
CA LYS A 14 8.72 11.76 -15.63
C LYS A 14 7.76 11.01 -16.58
N ILE A 15 6.94 10.10 -16.05
CA ILE A 15 5.87 9.41 -16.79
C ILE A 15 4.91 10.44 -17.38
N LEU A 16 4.38 11.36 -16.56
CA LEU A 16 3.43 12.37 -17.02
C LEU A 16 4.00 13.24 -18.14
N ARG A 17 5.26 13.66 -18.00
CA ARG A 17 5.95 14.45 -19.02
C ARG A 17 6.08 13.67 -20.34
N ASN A 18 6.56 12.43 -20.29
CA ASN A 18 6.73 11.60 -21.48
C ASN A 18 5.40 11.29 -22.16
N TYR A 19 4.35 11.02 -21.38
CA TYR A 19 3.01 10.80 -21.89
C TYR A 19 2.49 12.05 -22.62
N TYR A 20 2.60 13.22 -21.99
CA TYR A 20 2.20 14.49 -22.61
C TYR A 20 2.98 14.77 -23.91
N GLU A 21 4.30 14.60 -23.90
CA GLU A 21 5.12 14.84 -25.11
C GLU A 21 4.78 13.89 -26.26
N SER A 22 4.42 12.64 -25.95
CA SER A 22 4.12 11.60 -26.94
C SER A 22 2.72 11.73 -27.54
N PHE A 23 1.75 12.18 -26.74
CA PHE A 23 0.34 12.21 -27.14
C PHE A 23 -0.26 13.62 -27.25
N LYS A 24 0.53 14.68 -27.10
CA LYS A 24 0.06 16.05 -27.32
C LYS A 24 -0.64 16.16 -28.68
N TYR A 25 -1.83 16.75 -28.68
CA TYR A 25 -2.67 16.94 -29.87
C TYR A 25 -3.18 15.65 -30.53
N SER A 26 -3.20 14.54 -29.78
CA SER A 26 -3.74 13.25 -30.21
C SER A 26 -4.60 12.61 -29.13
N ASN A 27 -5.34 11.56 -29.49
CA ASN A 27 -6.07 10.74 -28.52
C ASN A 27 -5.17 9.63 -28.00
N ALA A 28 -5.29 9.32 -26.71
CA ALA A 28 -4.56 8.25 -26.06
C ALA A 28 -5.50 7.43 -25.19
N SER A 29 -5.31 6.12 -25.19
CA SER A 29 -6.06 5.18 -24.37
C SER A 29 -5.37 4.92 -23.03
N THR A 30 -6.09 4.30 -22.10
CA THR A 30 -5.53 3.79 -20.84
C THR A 30 -4.36 2.82 -21.07
N ASN A 31 -4.44 2.02 -22.15
CA ASN A 31 -3.38 1.09 -22.50
C ASN A 31 -2.11 1.81 -22.99
N ASP A 32 -2.25 2.93 -23.72
CA ASP A 32 -1.12 3.76 -24.13
C ASP A 32 -0.43 4.38 -22.91
N PHE A 33 -1.21 4.87 -21.94
CA PHE A 33 -0.68 5.38 -20.68
C PHE A 33 0.09 4.29 -19.91
N LYS A 34 -0.47 3.08 -19.81
CA LYS A 34 0.21 1.92 -19.20
C LYS A 34 1.55 1.64 -19.86
N GLN A 35 1.60 1.61 -21.19
CA GLN A 35 2.85 1.40 -21.93
C GLN A 35 3.90 2.48 -21.64
N VAL A 36 3.49 3.76 -21.56
CA VAL A 36 4.42 4.83 -21.15
C VAL A 36 4.94 4.62 -19.73
N CYS A 37 4.08 4.20 -18.80
CA CYS A 37 4.49 3.90 -17.43
C CYS A 37 5.53 2.76 -17.39
N GLU A 38 5.27 1.65 -18.05
CA GLU A 38 6.18 0.50 -18.11
C GLU A 38 7.51 0.86 -18.81
N ASN A 39 7.46 1.61 -19.91
CA ASN A 39 8.66 2.07 -20.62
C ASN A 39 9.55 2.98 -19.76
N VAL A 40 8.96 3.85 -18.95
CA VAL A 40 9.72 4.79 -18.10
C VAL A 40 10.27 4.10 -16.84
N THR A 41 9.53 3.15 -16.29
CA THR A 41 9.86 2.48 -15.02
C THR A 41 10.68 1.20 -15.20
N GLY A 42 10.58 0.55 -16.36
CA GLY A 42 11.07 -0.81 -16.59
C GLY A 42 10.32 -1.89 -15.80
N LYS A 43 9.22 -1.54 -15.11
CA LYS A 43 8.42 -2.46 -14.30
C LYS A 43 7.26 -3.02 -15.12
N ASN A 44 6.87 -4.26 -14.86
CA ASN A 44 5.58 -4.78 -15.30
C ASN A 44 4.49 -4.22 -14.38
N LEU A 45 3.56 -3.45 -14.95
CA LEU A 45 2.46 -2.81 -14.23
C LEU A 45 1.11 -3.44 -14.59
N ASN A 46 1.10 -4.62 -15.23
CA ASN A 46 -0.15 -5.33 -15.56
C ASN A 46 -1.03 -5.46 -14.33
N LYS A 47 -0.49 -6.06 -13.26
CA LYS A 47 -1.24 -6.28 -12.03
C LYS A 47 -1.79 -4.99 -11.40
N PHE A 48 -1.01 -3.92 -11.43
CA PHE A 48 -1.47 -2.61 -10.94
C PHE A 48 -2.69 -2.12 -11.73
N PHE A 49 -2.61 -2.10 -13.06
CA PHE A 49 -3.71 -1.63 -13.89
C PHE A 49 -4.93 -2.56 -13.81
N ASP A 50 -4.70 -3.87 -13.77
CA ASP A 50 -5.75 -4.87 -13.65
C ASP A 50 -6.52 -4.72 -12.33
N GLN A 51 -5.83 -4.38 -11.23
CA GLN A 51 -6.45 -4.17 -9.92
C GLN A 51 -7.10 -2.80 -9.76
N TRP A 52 -6.42 -1.73 -10.18
CA TRP A 52 -6.80 -0.35 -9.80
C TRP A 52 -7.48 0.45 -10.89
N VAL A 53 -7.42 -0.02 -12.14
CA VAL A 53 -7.96 0.72 -13.29
C VAL A 53 -9.04 -0.07 -14.00
N TYR A 54 -8.87 -1.39 -14.12
CA TYR A 54 -9.84 -2.27 -14.77
C TYR A 54 -10.67 -3.09 -13.79
N GLY A 55 -10.16 -3.32 -12.58
CA GLY A 55 -10.85 -4.05 -11.53
C GLY A 55 -11.99 -3.24 -10.91
N GLU A 56 -12.89 -3.95 -10.24
CA GLU A 56 -14.00 -3.39 -9.48
C GLU A 56 -13.77 -3.65 -7.98
N GLY A 57 -14.45 -2.87 -7.13
CA GLY A 57 -14.32 -2.96 -5.68
C GLY A 57 -13.19 -2.12 -5.08
N GLN A 58 -13.01 -2.27 -3.78
CA GLN A 58 -11.96 -1.62 -2.98
C GLN A 58 -11.38 -2.64 -2.00
N ILE A 59 -10.23 -2.34 -1.38
CA ILE A 59 -9.71 -3.19 -0.31
C ILE A 59 -10.61 -3.04 0.91
N GLU A 60 -11.05 -4.17 1.48
CA GLU A 60 -11.67 -4.21 2.81
C GLU A 60 -10.70 -4.95 3.73
N LEU A 61 -9.92 -4.20 4.50
CA LEU A 61 -8.85 -4.72 5.34
C LEU A 61 -9.25 -4.65 6.81
N GLU A 62 -9.44 -5.83 7.40
CA GLU A 62 -9.54 -5.95 8.85
C GLU A 62 -8.18 -6.17 9.47
N TYR A 63 -7.96 -5.57 10.63
CA TYR A 63 -6.71 -5.75 11.35
C TYR A 63 -6.92 -5.95 12.85
N LYS A 64 -6.04 -6.76 13.43
CA LYS A 64 -5.91 -6.92 14.87
C LYS A 64 -4.48 -6.74 15.29
N THR A 65 -4.29 -5.96 16.35
CA THR A 65 -2.96 -5.72 16.92
C THR A 65 -2.83 -6.40 18.27
N GLU A 66 -1.71 -7.09 18.46
CA GLU A 66 -1.33 -7.69 19.73
C GLU A 66 0.12 -7.34 20.02
N ASN A 67 0.39 -6.91 21.26
CA ASN A 67 1.74 -6.58 21.69
C ASN A 67 2.16 -7.60 22.76
N SER A 68 3.37 -8.14 22.62
CA SER A 68 3.95 -9.03 23.62
C SER A 68 5.34 -8.55 24.02
N ASN A 69 5.69 -8.71 25.30
CA ASN A 69 7.03 -8.43 25.78
C ASN A 69 7.90 -9.69 25.57
N THR A 70 9.05 -9.55 24.93
CA THR A 70 10.00 -10.63 24.64
C THR A 70 11.27 -10.50 25.49
N GLY A 71 11.12 -10.11 26.75
CA GLY A 71 12.21 -9.89 27.71
C GLY A 71 12.71 -8.45 27.70
N ASN A 72 13.64 -8.15 26.79
CA ASN A 72 14.25 -6.81 26.66
C ASN A 72 13.60 -5.94 25.57
N ASP A 73 12.87 -6.55 24.65
CA ASP A 73 12.22 -5.89 23.53
C ASP A 73 10.71 -6.17 23.56
N TYR A 74 9.97 -5.51 22.68
CA TYR A 74 8.56 -5.75 22.43
C TYR A 74 8.38 -6.27 21.01
N LEU A 75 7.37 -7.11 20.82
CA LEU A 75 6.97 -7.62 19.53
C LEU A 75 5.53 -7.19 19.26
N VAL A 76 5.37 -6.36 18.23
CA VAL A 76 4.08 -5.93 17.71
C VAL A 76 3.66 -6.94 16.64
N ARG A 77 2.56 -7.64 16.89
CA ARG A 77 1.91 -8.52 15.92
C ARG A 77 0.71 -7.81 15.32
N ILE A 78 0.66 -7.77 14.01
CA ILE A 78 -0.46 -7.21 13.26
C ILE A 78 -0.99 -8.32 12.37
N GLN A 79 -2.15 -8.86 12.73
CA GLN A 79 -2.90 -9.78 11.88
C GLN A 79 -3.74 -8.94 10.93
N LEU A 80 -3.62 -9.22 9.64
CA LEU A 80 -4.36 -8.57 8.56
C LEU A 80 -5.20 -9.62 7.83
N GLU A 81 -6.45 -9.29 7.54
CA GLU A 81 -7.36 -10.11 6.75
C GLU A 81 -8.06 -9.24 5.70
N GLN A 82 -8.04 -9.68 4.44
CA GLN A 82 -8.77 -9.05 3.35
C GLN A 82 -10.16 -9.70 3.20
N ASN A 83 -11.23 -8.94 3.42
CA ASN A 83 -12.61 -9.45 3.50
C ASN A 83 -13.50 -9.09 2.31
N GLN A 84 -12.99 -8.34 1.33
CA GLN A 84 -13.79 -7.95 0.17
C GLN A 84 -14.26 -9.17 -0.67
N GLU A 85 -15.47 -9.07 -1.24
CA GLU A 85 -16.05 -10.12 -2.10
C GLU A 85 -15.75 -9.90 -3.60
N ASP A 86 -15.59 -8.64 -4.02
CA ASP A 86 -15.48 -8.24 -5.43
C ASP A 86 -14.12 -8.64 -6.07
N TYR A 87 -13.10 -8.91 -5.26
CA TYR A 87 -11.76 -9.24 -5.74
C TYR A 87 -11.04 -10.22 -4.80
N GLU A 88 -10.53 -11.32 -5.34
CA GLU A 88 -10.00 -12.45 -4.55
C GLU A 88 -8.88 -12.03 -3.59
N VAL A 89 -7.83 -11.37 -4.09
CA VAL A 89 -6.72 -10.84 -3.26
C VAL A 89 -6.12 -9.60 -3.91
N PHE A 90 -6.20 -8.45 -3.23
CA PHE A 90 -5.48 -7.27 -3.64
C PHE A 90 -4.00 -7.37 -3.28
N HIS A 91 -3.15 -6.84 -4.17
CA HIS A 91 -1.71 -6.75 -3.94
C HIS A 91 -1.34 -5.28 -3.81
N PHE A 92 -0.84 -4.90 -2.65
CA PHE A 92 -0.57 -3.50 -2.38
C PHE A 92 0.54 -3.32 -1.35
N PRO A 93 1.32 -2.23 -1.46
CA PRO A 93 2.19 -1.78 -0.39
C PRO A 93 1.36 -1.12 0.71
N LEU A 94 1.39 -1.66 1.92
CA LEU A 94 0.83 -1.06 3.12
C LEU A 94 1.94 -0.35 3.91
N GLU A 95 1.72 0.93 4.23
CA GLU A 95 2.55 1.66 5.18
C GLU A 95 1.96 1.54 6.59
N ILE A 96 2.81 1.24 7.57
CA ILE A 96 2.43 1.11 8.97
C ILE A 96 3.28 2.08 9.78
N LYS A 97 2.62 2.95 10.54
CA LYS A 97 3.29 3.88 11.45
C LYS A 97 3.09 3.41 12.89
N LEU A 98 4.21 3.21 13.57
CA LEU A 98 4.26 2.99 15.01
C LEU A 98 4.66 4.29 15.68
N SER A 99 3.82 4.82 16.57
CA SER A 99 4.12 6.03 17.34
C SER A 99 4.46 5.65 18.79
N TYR A 100 5.40 6.37 19.41
CA TYR A 100 5.88 6.10 20.77
C TYR A 100 5.53 7.24 21.74
N THR A 101 5.71 7.01 23.04
CA THR A 101 5.38 7.97 24.11
C THR A 101 6.22 9.25 24.04
N ASP A 102 7.44 9.17 23.52
CA ASP A 102 8.37 10.29 23.34
C ASP A 102 8.06 11.15 22.10
N SER A 103 6.93 10.91 21.44
CA SER A 103 6.51 11.53 20.18
C SER A 103 7.36 11.17 18.95
N THR A 104 8.29 10.21 19.07
CA THR A 104 8.95 9.64 17.90
C THR A 104 8.05 8.62 17.21
N PHE A 105 8.38 8.29 15.97
CA PHE A 105 7.66 7.26 15.22
C PHE A 105 8.59 6.52 14.25
N ASN A 106 8.20 5.31 13.90
CA ASN A 106 8.80 4.55 12.80
C ASN A 106 7.73 4.23 11.77
N LYS A 107 8.08 4.34 10.48
CA LYS A 107 7.25 3.93 9.35
C LYS A 107 7.85 2.68 8.72
N PHE A 108 7.02 1.66 8.53
CA PHE A 108 7.39 0.40 7.88
C PHE A 108 6.54 0.22 6.65
N ARG A 109 7.11 -0.39 5.61
CA ARG A 109 6.40 -0.70 4.36
C ARG A 109 6.42 -2.20 4.11
N TYR A 110 5.23 -2.78 3.98
CA TYR A 110 5.05 -4.20 3.69
C TYR A 110 4.25 -4.38 2.41
N ASN A 111 4.64 -5.33 1.57
CA ASN A 111 3.83 -5.69 0.40
C ASN A 111 2.89 -6.82 0.80
N ILE A 112 1.60 -6.51 0.86
CA ILE A 112 0.54 -7.47 1.15
C ILE A 112 0.18 -8.17 -0.16
N THR A 113 0.28 -9.49 -0.18
CA THR A 113 0.04 -10.32 -1.39
C THR A 113 -0.86 -11.52 -1.11
N THR A 114 -1.36 -11.66 0.11
CA THR A 114 -2.20 -12.78 0.54
C THR A 114 -3.43 -12.23 1.28
N LYS A 115 -4.49 -13.04 1.33
CA LYS A 115 -5.72 -12.72 2.05
C LYS A 115 -5.45 -12.53 3.54
N ASP A 116 -4.78 -13.50 4.14
CA ASP A 116 -4.30 -13.48 5.51
C ASP A 116 -2.81 -13.14 5.56
N THR A 117 -2.43 -12.15 6.37
CA THR A 117 -1.02 -11.79 6.59
C THR A 117 -0.76 -11.52 8.06
N LEU A 118 0.23 -12.21 8.64
CA LEU A 118 0.76 -11.91 9.95
C LEU A 118 2.06 -11.11 9.81
N LEU A 119 2.08 -9.89 10.34
CA LEU A 119 3.27 -9.06 10.43
C LEU A 119 3.80 -9.07 11.86
N GLU A 120 5.11 -9.27 12.00
CA GLU A 120 5.81 -9.26 13.28
C GLU A 120 6.90 -8.18 13.24
N ILE A 121 6.73 -7.13 14.04
CA ILE A 121 7.62 -5.97 14.07
C ILE A 121 8.31 -5.91 15.44
N PRO A 122 9.60 -6.29 15.53
CA PRO A 122 10.35 -6.14 16.78
C PRO A 122 10.69 -4.67 17.01
N VAL A 123 10.35 -4.17 18.20
CA VAL A 123 10.57 -2.79 18.61
C VAL A 123 11.17 -2.72 20.01
N LYS A 124 12.04 -1.75 20.26
CA LYS A 124 12.69 -1.58 21.57
C LYS A 124 11.76 -0.99 22.62
N GLU A 125 10.79 -0.20 22.17
CA GLU A 125 9.86 0.53 23.01
C GLU A 125 8.43 0.16 22.65
N PHE A 126 7.54 0.22 23.64
CA PHE A 126 6.13 -0.10 23.43
C PHE A 126 5.45 1.02 22.64
N PRO A 127 4.84 0.74 21.47
CA PRO A 127 4.14 1.76 20.70
C PRO A 127 2.81 2.13 21.37
N VAL A 128 2.49 3.42 21.38
CA VAL A 128 1.20 3.94 21.89
C VAL A 128 0.09 3.86 20.85
N SER A 129 0.44 3.88 19.56
CA SER A 129 -0.51 3.72 18.45
C SER A 129 0.11 2.94 17.30
N VAL A 130 -0.74 2.23 16.58
CA VAL A 130 -0.44 1.54 15.32
C VAL A 130 -1.40 2.08 14.28
N ASP A 131 -0.89 2.88 13.34
CA ASP A 131 -1.68 3.48 12.28
C ASP A 131 -1.37 2.78 10.94
N LEU A 132 -2.40 2.22 10.30
CA LEU A 132 -2.31 1.59 8.98
C LEU A 132 -2.70 2.62 7.92
N ASP A 133 -1.86 2.76 6.88
CA ASP A 133 -1.99 3.76 5.82
C ASP A 133 -2.19 5.21 6.34
N PRO A 134 -1.28 5.74 7.16
CA PRO A 134 -1.46 7.04 7.84
C PRO A 134 -1.64 8.23 6.88
N ASP A 135 -1.16 8.10 5.65
CA ASP A 135 -1.19 9.14 4.62
C ASP A 135 -2.31 8.91 3.58
N ASN A 136 -3.16 7.89 3.76
CA ASN A 136 -4.28 7.52 2.87
C ASN A 136 -3.85 7.32 1.40
N TRP A 137 -2.80 6.53 1.18
CA TRP A 137 -2.33 6.19 -0.16
C TRP A 137 -3.23 5.18 -0.87
N LEU A 138 -3.91 4.31 -0.13
CA LEU A 138 -4.70 3.20 -0.63
C LEU A 138 -6.17 3.59 -0.78
N LEU A 139 -6.80 3.04 -1.82
CA LEU A 139 -8.25 2.99 -1.89
C LEU A 139 -8.71 1.77 -1.07
N ALA A 140 -8.79 1.96 0.25
CA ALA A 140 -9.06 0.91 1.21
C ALA A 140 -9.98 1.39 2.34
N GLN A 141 -10.87 0.50 2.77
CA GLN A 141 -11.54 0.59 4.06
C GLN A 141 -10.76 -0.26 5.05
N ILE A 142 -10.11 0.40 6.02
CA ILE A 142 -9.30 -0.28 7.04
C ILE A 142 -10.03 -0.16 8.38
N SER A 143 -10.40 -1.29 8.97
CA SER A 143 -11.15 -1.33 10.23
C SER A 143 -10.52 -2.29 11.24
N PRO A 144 -10.54 -1.97 12.54
CA PRO A 144 -10.16 -2.92 13.56
C PRO A 144 -11.15 -4.08 13.60
N GLU A 145 -10.66 -5.31 13.83
CA GLU A 145 -11.49 -6.50 14.01
C GLU A 145 -12.47 -6.25 15.19
N HIS A 146 -13.77 -6.34 14.91
CA HIS A 146 -14.80 -6.16 15.92
C HIS A 146 -14.96 -7.47 16.71
N LYS A 147 -14.66 -7.44 18.01
CA LYS A 147 -14.94 -8.54 18.94
C LYS A 147 -16.42 -8.70 19.23
#